data_AF-A0A965K347-F1
#
_entry.id   AF-A0A965K347-F1
#
_cell.length_a   1.000
_cell.length_b   1.000
_cell.length_c   1.000
_cell.angle_alpha   90.00
_cell.angle_beta   90.00
_cell.angle_gamma   90.00
#
_symmetry.space_group_name_H-M   'P 1'
#
loop_
_entity.id
_entity.type
_entity.pdbx_description
1 polymer ?
#
loop_
_entity_poly.entity_id
_entity_poly.type
_entity_poly.pdbx_seq_one_letter_code
_entity_poly.pdbx_strand_id
1 'polypeptide(L)'
;GYFNAGTVEFIYQDEEFFFLEMNTRLQVEHPVSELITGIDLVEWQIKVAAGEKLPMTQKQILASRRGHAIEVRINAENPTAGKFLPSPGTITKLTTPDGFGVRFDGGYESGDTVSQYYDNLVGKLIVWGPDRDRARRRLLRAIEETVIEGIATTLPADVAILEHPDFVEGIHSTKWVEEILDLSSIVAAPSAVSDEGEALVRRSVTAEVDGRRINVNLWLPEVVGTAAPVAAKASPRRGGGGSVAGAGSGAVVVPMQGTIVKVSVAVGDTVEVGQTVVILEAMKMENAVNADKAGVVKEVKVAAGDGVSAGDVVVVIE
;
A
#
# COMPACT_ATOMS: atom_id res chain seq x y z
N GLY A 1 1.31 -15.98 -35.22
CA GLY A 1 1.39 -16.88 -34.04
C GLY A 1 2.11 -16.15 -32.94
N TYR A 2 1.78 -16.41 -31.68
CA TYR A 2 2.49 -15.84 -30.55
C TYR A 2 3.90 -16.44 -30.44
N PHE A 3 4.85 -15.67 -29.93
CA PHE A 3 6.25 -16.06 -29.80
C PHE A 3 6.73 -15.68 -28.40
N ASN A 4 7.54 -16.54 -27.79
CA ASN A 4 8.01 -16.41 -26.41
C ASN A 4 6.93 -16.72 -25.34
N ALA A 5 7.23 -16.51 -24.06
CA ALA A 5 6.30 -16.67 -22.94
C ALA A 5 5.30 -15.49 -22.87
N GLY A 6 4.09 -15.78 -22.43
CA GLY A 6 3.02 -14.80 -22.23
C GLY A 6 1.93 -15.42 -21.36
N THR A 7 1.04 -14.57 -20.84
CA THR A 7 -0.02 -14.99 -19.93
C THR A 7 -1.37 -14.69 -20.54
N VAL A 8 -2.29 -15.64 -20.44
CA VAL A 8 -3.70 -15.45 -20.79
C VAL A 8 -4.48 -15.36 -19.50
N GLU A 9 -5.22 -14.27 -19.34
CA GLU A 9 -5.95 -13.96 -18.11
C GLU A 9 -7.43 -14.29 -18.29
N PHE A 10 -8.00 -14.88 -17.24
CA PHE A 10 -9.38 -15.32 -17.21
C PHE A 10 -10.06 -14.81 -15.94
N ILE A 11 -11.37 -14.55 -16.03
CA ILE A 11 -12.25 -14.45 -14.88
C ILE A 11 -12.94 -15.80 -14.72
N TYR A 12 -12.95 -16.33 -13.50
CA TYR A 12 -13.66 -17.55 -13.14
C TYR A 12 -14.86 -17.22 -12.25
N GLN A 13 -16.03 -17.72 -12.62
CA GLN A 13 -17.26 -17.57 -11.86
C GLN A 13 -18.17 -18.78 -12.13
N ASP A 14 -18.77 -19.34 -11.07
CA ASP A 14 -19.77 -20.42 -11.16
C ASP A 14 -19.35 -21.61 -12.05
N GLU A 15 -18.11 -22.09 -11.87
CA GLU A 15 -17.51 -23.19 -12.65
C GLU A 15 -17.21 -22.88 -14.13
N GLU A 16 -17.42 -21.64 -14.56
CA GLU A 16 -17.11 -21.16 -15.90
C GLU A 16 -15.89 -20.22 -15.91
N PHE A 17 -15.16 -20.20 -17.03
CA PHE A 17 -14.04 -19.29 -17.25
C PHE A 17 -14.29 -18.41 -18.48
N PHE A 18 -13.99 -17.13 -18.34
CA PHE A 18 -14.16 -16.12 -19.39
C PHE A 18 -12.82 -15.47 -19.67
N PHE A 19 -12.44 -15.40 -20.95
CA PHE A 19 -11.21 -14.72 -21.37
C PHE A 19 -11.33 -13.22 -21.11
N LEU A 20 -10.30 -12.63 -20.50
CA LEU A 20 -10.19 -11.20 -20.31
C LEU A 20 -9.22 -10.60 -21.32
N GLU A 21 -7.94 -10.97 -21.21
CA GLU A 21 -6.91 -10.49 -22.12
C GLU A 21 -5.71 -11.45 -22.22
N MET A 22 -4.73 -11.07 -23.05
CA MET A 22 -3.43 -11.73 -23.13
C MET A 22 -2.31 -10.72 -22.96
N ASN A 23 -1.51 -10.93 -21.92
CA ASN A 23 -0.31 -10.15 -21.65
C ASN A 23 0.89 -10.76 -22.38
N THR A 24 1.41 -10.01 -23.37
CA THR A 24 2.44 -10.45 -24.32
C THR A 24 3.87 -10.26 -23.80
N ARG A 25 4.07 -10.55 -22.51
CA ARG A 25 5.33 -10.39 -21.78
C ARG A 25 5.42 -11.41 -20.66
N LEU A 26 6.61 -11.54 -20.06
CA LEU A 26 6.75 -12.27 -18.81
C LEU A 26 5.95 -11.53 -17.71
N GLN A 27 5.15 -12.28 -16.96
CA GLN A 27 4.43 -11.72 -15.81
C GLN A 27 5.33 -11.63 -14.59
N VAL A 28 5.08 -10.66 -13.73
CA VAL A 28 5.90 -10.43 -12.52
C VAL A 28 5.82 -11.64 -11.59
N GLU A 29 4.63 -12.23 -11.48
CA GLU A 29 4.27 -13.40 -10.69
C GLU A 29 4.64 -14.74 -11.33
N HIS A 30 5.45 -14.76 -12.39
CA HIS A 30 5.94 -16.00 -12.99
C HIS A 30 6.66 -16.97 -12.01
N PRO A 31 7.34 -16.55 -10.92
CA PRO A 31 8.04 -17.47 -10.02
C PRO A 31 7.13 -18.52 -9.39
N VAL A 32 5.84 -18.24 -9.16
CA VAL A 32 4.92 -19.27 -8.62
C VAL A 32 4.75 -20.44 -9.59
N SER A 33 4.79 -20.16 -10.89
CA SER A 33 4.75 -21.19 -11.95
C SER A 33 6.06 -21.97 -12.01
N GLU A 34 7.19 -21.27 -11.86
CA GLU A 34 8.52 -21.90 -11.86
C GLU A 34 8.67 -22.87 -10.68
N LEU A 35 8.28 -22.47 -9.47
CA LEU A 35 8.46 -23.31 -8.28
C LEU A 35 7.64 -24.60 -8.29
N ILE A 36 6.47 -24.61 -8.95
CA ILE A 36 5.67 -25.84 -9.05
C ILE A 36 6.08 -26.70 -10.24
N THR A 37 6.60 -26.11 -11.33
CA THR A 37 6.95 -26.84 -12.57
C THR A 37 8.42 -27.26 -12.64
N GLY A 38 9.31 -26.56 -11.93
CA GLY A 38 10.76 -26.67 -12.05
C GLY A 38 11.32 -26.06 -13.34
N ILE A 39 10.55 -25.20 -14.03
CA ILE A 39 10.96 -24.56 -15.28
C ILE A 39 11.46 -23.16 -14.96
N ASP A 40 12.65 -22.82 -15.45
CA ASP A 40 13.11 -21.43 -15.52
C ASP A 40 12.54 -20.81 -16.81
N LEU A 41 11.56 -19.93 -16.64
CA LEU A 41 10.87 -19.32 -17.76
C LEU A 41 11.79 -18.38 -18.51
N VAL A 42 12.63 -17.60 -17.82
CA VAL A 42 13.59 -16.66 -18.43
C VAL A 42 14.61 -17.41 -19.30
N GLU A 43 15.14 -18.53 -18.81
CA GLU A 43 16.01 -19.40 -19.59
C GLU A 43 15.33 -19.86 -20.88
N TRP A 44 14.07 -20.29 -20.79
CA TRP A 44 13.30 -20.72 -21.95
C TRP A 44 12.98 -19.56 -22.91
N GLN A 45 12.70 -18.36 -22.39
CA GLN A 45 12.52 -17.16 -23.21
C GLN A 45 13.76 -16.91 -24.08
N ILE A 46 14.96 -17.07 -23.51
CA ILE A 46 16.24 -16.88 -24.21
C ILE A 46 16.45 -17.99 -25.25
N LYS A 47 16.25 -19.27 -24.88
CA LYS A 47 16.36 -20.41 -25.81
C LYS A 47 15.44 -20.25 -27.02
N VAL A 48 14.17 -19.92 -26.78
CA VAL A 48 13.19 -19.70 -27.84
C VAL A 48 13.59 -18.50 -28.71
N ALA A 49 14.04 -17.39 -28.10
CA ALA A 49 14.53 -16.24 -28.84
C ALA A 49 15.77 -16.56 -29.71
N ALA A 50 16.60 -17.51 -29.29
CA ALA A 50 17.72 -18.04 -30.07
C ALA A 50 17.31 -19.03 -31.18
N GLY A 51 16.02 -19.34 -31.31
CA GLY A 51 15.47 -20.26 -32.32
C GLY A 51 15.49 -21.73 -31.90
N GLU A 52 15.78 -22.03 -30.62
CA GLU A 52 15.71 -23.39 -30.09
C GLU A 52 14.27 -23.88 -29.93
N LYS A 53 14.11 -25.20 -29.86
CA LYS A 53 12.82 -25.85 -29.60
C LYS A 53 12.55 -25.90 -28.10
N LEU A 54 11.26 -25.99 -27.74
CA LEU A 54 10.86 -26.19 -26.34
C LEU A 54 11.46 -27.49 -25.78
N PRO A 55 12.12 -27.43 -24.60
CA PRO A 55 12.78 -28.61 -24.00
C PRO A 55 11.81 -29.70 -23.52
N MET A 56 10.55 -29.35 -23.26
CA MET A 56 9.54 -30.27 -22.72
C MET A 56 8.24 -30.22 -23.53
N THR A 57 7.58 -31.36 -23.59
CA THR A 57 6.19 -31.50 -24.06
C THR A 57 5.20 -31.13 -22.96
N GLN A 58 3.96 -30.83 -23.33
CA GLN A 58 2.88 -30.55 -22.38
C GLN A 58 2.72 -31.67 -21.32
N LYS A 59 2.85 -32.93 -21.73
CA LYS A 59 2.75 -34.09 -20.82
C LYS A 59 3.86 -34.09 -19.77
N GLN A 60 5.09 -33.71 -20.15
CA GLN A 60 6.22 -33.63 -19.22
C GLN A 60 6.03 -32.47 -18.23
N ILE A 61 5.49 -31.34 -18.68
CA ILE A 61 5.18 -30.19 -17.79
C ILE A 61 4.12 -30.60 -16.77
N LEU A 62 3.03 -31.23 -17.21
CA LEU A 62 1.99 -31.71 -16.29
C LEU A 62 2.52 -32.73 -15.28
N ALA A 63 3.46 -33.59 -15.70
CA ALA A 63 4.10 -34.57 -14.82
C ALA A 63 5.12 -33.96 -13.85
N SER A 64 5.71 -32.80 -14.16
CA SER A 64 6.66 -32.13 -13.27
C SER A 64 5.99 -31.28 -12.21
N ARG A 65 4.72 -30.87 -12.43
CA ARG A 65 3.94 -30.07 -11.48
C ARG A 65 3.83 -30.77 -10.12
N ARG A 66 4.34 -30.12 -9.07
CA ARG A 66 4.32 -30.64 -7.71
C ARG A 66 4.18 -29.54 -6.67
N GLY A 67 3.41 -29.84 -5.62
CA GLY A 67 3.18 -28.92 -4.51
C GLY A 67 2.38 -27.67 -4.90
N HIS A 68 2.57 -26.61 -4.14
CA HIS A 68 1.90 -25.33 -4.27
C HIS A 68 2.90 -24.21 -3.98
N ALA A 69 2.75 -23.08 -4.66
CA ALA A 69 3.56 -21.89 -4.42
C ALA A 69 2.67 -20.69 -4.14
N ILE A 70 3.14 -19.80 -3.27
CA ILE A 70 2.49 -18.52 -2.96
C ILE A 70 3.58 -17.45 -3.05
N GLU A 71 3.26 -16.35 -3.71
CA GLU A 71 4.09 -15.15 -3.80
C GLU A 71 3.36 -14.00 -3.11
N VAL A 72 4.11 -13.18 -2.37
CA VAL A 72 3.69 -11.83 -1.97
C VAL A 72 4.65 -10.82 -2.56
N ARG A 73 4.09 -9.68 -2.96
CA ARG A 73 4.84 -8.51 -3.37
C ARG A 73 5.03 -7.62 -2.14
N ILE A 74 6.27 -7.31 -1.84
CA ILE A 74 6.63 -6.42 -0.75
C ILE A 74 6.78 -5.04 -1.35
N ASN A 75 5.76 -4.19 -1.19
CA ASN A 75 5.79 -2.82 -1.69
C ASN A 75 6.16 -1.86 -0.55
N ALA A 76 6.83 -0.77 -0.89
CA ALA A 76 7.14 0.35 0.01
C ALA A 76 5.87 1.21 0.19
N GLU A 77 4.90 0.65 0.89
CA GLU A 77 3.61 1.27 1.21
C GLU A 77 3.30 1.11 2.68
N ASN A 78 2.59 2.06 3.25
CA ASN A 78 2.14 2.07 4.61
C ASN A 78 0.67 1.60 4.67
N PRO A 79 0.39 0.34 5.02
CA PRO A 79 -0.96 -0.20 5.11
C PRO A 79 -1.73 0.25 6.36
N THR A 80 -1.22 1.20 7.15
CA THR A 80 -1.88 1.63 8.40
C THR A 80 -3.33 2.03 8.14
N ALA A 81 -4.25 1.41 8.90
CA ALA A 81 -5.69 1.58 8.74
C ALA A 81 -6.20 1.34 7.29
N GLY A 82 -5.55 0.47 6.53
CA GLY A 82 -5.94 0.11 5.16
C GLY A 82 -5.66 1.18 4.10
N LYS A 83 -4.77 2.16 4.37
CA LYS A 83 -4.56 3.31 3.46
C LYS A 83 -3.51 3.11 2.37
N PHE A 84 -2.59 2.15 2.53
CA PHE A 84 -1.52 1.83 1.57
C PHE A 84 -0.79 3.06 1.00
N LEU A 85 -0.43 4.02 1.86
CA LEU A 85 0.22 5.25 1.41
C LEU A 85 1.66 4.96 0.96
N PRO A 86 2.15 5.47 -0.19
CA PRO A 86 3.53 5.28 -0.61
C PRO A 86 4.53 5.70 0.47
N SER A 87 5.60 4.92 0.62
CA SER A 87 6.66 5.13 1.60
C SER A 87 8.05 5.06 0.93
N PRO A 88 8.36 5.96 -0.02
CA PRO A 88 9.72 6.07 -0.55
C PRO A 88 10.70 6.45 0.56
N GLY A 89 11.95 6.05 0.42
CA GLY A 89 12.96 6.30 1.44
C GLY A 89 14.11 5.30 1.40
N THR A 90 15.08 5.50 2.28
CA THR A 90 16.27 4.64 2.37
C THR A 90 15.96 3.41 3.21
N ILE A 91 16.27 2.23 2.66
CA ILE A 91 16.20 0.96 3.39
C ILE A 91 17.42 0.89 4.30
N THR A 92 17.26 1.21 5.58
CA THR A 92 18.38 1.22 6.53
C THR A 92 18.89 -0.18 6.85
N LYS A 93 18.01 -1.18 6.73
CA LYS A 93 18.34 -2.59 6.90
C LYS A 93 17.39 -3.45 6.08
N LEU A 94 17.96 -4.40 5.35
CA LEU A 94 17.27 -5.46 4.63
C LEU A 94 17.88 -6.81 5.03
N THR A 95 17.08 -7.69 5.60
CA THR A 95 17.43 -9.10 5.83
C THR A 95 16.36 -9.96 5.19
N THR A 96 16.76 -10.71 4.17
CA THR A 96 15.85 -11.59 3.42
C THR A 96 15.77 -12.96 4.09
N PRO A 97 14.61 -13.63 4.04
CA PRO A 97 14.46 -14.98 4.56
C PRO A 97 15.16 -15.97 3.63
N ASP A 98 15.52 -17.13 4.16
CA ASP A 98 16.15 -18.22 3.41
C ASP A 98 15.60 -19.58 3.87
N GLY A 99 16.07 -20.64 3.24
CA GLY A 99 15.78 -22.02 3.57
C GLY A 99 14.99 -22.74 2.48
N PHE A 100 14.75 -24.02 2.74
CA PHE A 100 14.10 -24.90 1.77
C PHE A 100 12.70 -24.40 1.39
N GLY A 101 12.51 -24.18 0.08
CA GLY A 101 11.24 -23.73 -0.48
C GLY A 101 10.94 -22.25 -0.22
N VAL A 102 11.95 -21.44 0.08
CA VAL A 102 11.86 -19.97 0.14
C VAL A 102 12.75 -19.38 -0.95
N ARG A 103 12.22 -18.40 -1.66
CA ARG A 103 12.91 -17.64 -2.70
C ARG A 103 12.58 -16.17 -2.50
N PHE A 104 13.60 -15.32 -2.60
CA PHE A 104 13.45 -13.87 -2.56
C PHE A 104 14.02 -13.29 -3.85
N ASP A 105 13.17 -12.64 -4.65
CA ASP A 105 13.58 -11.88 -5.82
C ASP A 105 13.56 -10.40 -5.45
N GLY A 106 14.73 -9.82 -5.15
CA GLY A 106 14.88 -8.41 -4.78
C GLY A 106 15.72 -7.62 -5.78
N GLY A 107 15.57 -6.29 -5.75
CA GLY A 107 16.39 -5.35 -6.51
C GLY A 107 17.13 -4.32 -5.68
N TYR A 108 17.01 -4.40 -4.34
CA TYR A 108 17.57 -3.46 -3.38
C TYR A 108 18.42 -4.20 -2.34
N GLU A 109 19.40 -3.49 -1.77
CA GLU A 109 20.22 -3.88 -0.64
C GLU A 109 20.08 -2.89 0.52
N SER A 110 20.67 -3.21 1.68
CA SER A 110 20.73 -2.26 2.80
C SER A 110 21.53 -1.03 2.41
N GLY A 111 20.94 0.15 2.58
CA GLY A 111 21.53 1.44 2.21
C GLY A 111 20.97 2.02 0.91
N ASP A 112 20.25 1.23 0.10
CA ASP A 112 19.61 1.74 -1.12
C ASP A 112 18.36 2.57 -0.81
N THR A 113 18.00 3.44 -1.74
CA THR A 113 16.82 4.32 -1.63
C THR A 113 15.73 3.89 -2.62
N VAL A 114 14.54 3.61 -2.09
CA VAL A 114 13.33 3.45 -2.89
C VAL A 114 12.90 4.83 -3.37
N SER A 115 13.04 5.05 -4.67
CA SER A 115 12.70 6.30 -5.33
C SER A 115 11.20 6.41 -5.59
N GLN A 116 10.65 7.62 -5.44
CA GLN A 116 9.27 7.93 -5.82
C GLN A 116 8.99 7.88 -7.33
N TYR A 117 10.04 7.84 -8.16
CA TYR A 117 9.91 7.88 -9.62
C TYR A 117 9.72 6.50 -10.26
N TYR A 118 9.82 5.42 -9.50
CA TYR A 118 9.70 4.05 -9.97
C TYR A 118 8.60 3.30 -9.23
N ASP A 119 8.35 2.06 -9.65
CA ASP A 119 7.52 1.12 -8.90
C ASP A 119 8.09 0.96 -7.47
N ASN A 120 7.20 0.96 -6.48
CA ASN A 120 7.54 0.84 -5.07
C ASN A 120 7.76 -0.61 -4.62
N LEU A 121 7.76 -1.59 -5.54
CA LEU A 121 8.12 -2.98 -5.28
C LEU A 121 9.57 -3.10 -4.77
N VAL A 122 9.72 -3.47 -3.49
CA VAL A 122 11.00 -3.73 -2.82
C VAL A 122 11.52 -5.12 -3.17
N GLY A 123 10.62 -6.10 -3.23
CA GLY A 123 10.96 -7.47 -3.59
C GLY A 123 9.74 -8.38 -3.65
N LYS A 124 9.95 -9.58 -4.17
CA LYS A 124 8.95 -10.65 -4.19
C LYS A 124 9.41 -11.75 -3.26
N LEU A 125 8.57 -12.12 -2.31
CA LEU A 125 8.80 -13.25 -1.43
C LEU A 125 7.94 -14.42 -1.90
N ILE A 126 8.60 -15.46 -2.39
CA ILE A 126 7.94 -16.62 -2.97
C ILE A 126 8.28 -17.84 -2.14
N VAL A 127 7.27 -18.62 -1.80
CA VAL A 127 7.46 -19.88 -1.11
C VAL A 127 6.80 -21.02 -1.84
N TRP A 128 7.38 -22.20 -1.68
CA TRP A 128 6.82 -23.47 -2.13
C TRP A 128 6.54 -24.37 -0.94
N GLY A 129 5.46 -25.15 -1.01
CA GLY A 129 5.16 -26.23 -0.07
C GLY A 129 4.53 -27.43 -0.78
N PRO A 130 4.45 -28.59 -0.13
CA PRO A 130 3.83 -29.77 -0.76
C PRO A 130 2.29 -29.64 -0.89
N ASP A 131 1.68 -28.69 -0.18
CA ASP A 131 0.28 -28.29 -0.30
C ASP A 131 0.14 -26.78 0.00
N ARG A 132 -1.05 -26.23 -0.28
CA ARG A 132 -1.33 -24.78 -0.16
C ARG A 132 -1.15 -24.27 1.27
N ASP A 133 -1.65 -24.99 2.27
CA ASP A 133 -1.57 -24.54 3.67
C ASP A 133 -0.13 -24.58 4.20
N ARG A 134 0.66 -25.59 3.82
CA ARG A 134 2.10 -25.62 4.15
C ARG A 134 2.92 -24.57 3.41
N ALA A 135 2.52 -24.18 2.20
CA ALA A 135 3.09 -23.02 1.53
C ALA A 135 2.74 -21.74 2.30
N ARG A 136 1.45 -21.52 2.64
CA ARG A 136 0.97 -20.37 3.41
C ARG A 136 1.66 -20.21 4.77
N ARG A 137 1.76 -21.28 5.56
CA ARG A 137 2.48 -21.25 6.85
C ARG A 137 3.98 -20.99 6.70
N ARG A 138 4.60 -21.52 5.63
CA ARG A 138 6.00 -21.20 5.30
C ARG A 138 6.16 -19.73 4.93
N LEU A 139 5.18 -19.15 4.22
CA LEU A 139 5.18 -17.74 3.88
C LEU A 139 5.10 -16.86 5.12
N LEU A 140 4.19 -17.17 6.06
CA LEU A 140 4.09 -16.46 7.33
C LEU A 140 5.42 -16.46 8.10
N ARG A 141 6.07 -17.63 8.21
CA ARG A 141 7.43 -17.72 8.80
C ARG A 141 8.45 -16.88 8.04
N ALA A 142 8.44 -16.95 6.70
CA ALA A 142 9.39 -16.20 5.88
C ALA A 142 9.17 -14.67 6.00
N ILE A 143 7.93 -14.22 6.14
CA ILE A 143 7.61 -12.81 6.43
C ILE A 143 8.15 -12.42 7.81
N GLU A 144 7.96 -13.25 8.84
CA GLU A 144 8.50 -12.99 10.19
C GLU A 144 10.04 -12.88 10.20
N GLU A 145 10.73 -13.68 9.39
CA GLU A 145 12.19 -13.64 9.23
C GLU A 145 12.68 -12.47 8.35
N THR A 146 11.77 -11.81 7.62
CA THR A 146 12.10 -10.68 6.76
C THR A 146 12.20 -9.40 7.59
N VAL A 147 13.36 -8.75 7.58
CA VAL A 147 13.55 -7.45 8.24
C VAL A 147 13.75 -6.37 7.20
N ILE A 148 12.86 -5.38 7.19
CA ILE A 148 12.97 -4.17 6.37
C ILE A 148 12.78 -2.97 7.29
N GLU A 149 13.80 -2.15 7.42
CA GLU A 149 13.79 -0.94 8.25
C GLU A 149 14.04 0.30 7.38
N GLY A 150 13.59 1.46 7.86
CA GLY A 150 13.74 2.76 7.18
C GLY A 150 12.53 3.17 6.35
N ILE A 151 11.77 2.19 5.83
CA ILE A 151 10.52 2.40 5.09
C ILE A 151 9.38 1.56 5.69
N ALA A 152 8.13 1.98 5.49
CA ALA A 152 6.97 1.13 5.73
C ALA A 152 6.79 0.15 4.56
N THR A 153 6.24 -1.03 4.84
CA THR A 153 5.97 -2.05 3.82
C THR A 153 4.58 -2.66 3.94
N THR A 154 4.14 -3.36 2.89
CA THR A 154 2.87 -4.10 2.84
C THR A 154 2.83 -5.34 3.74
N LEU A 155 3.98 -5.80 4.28
CA LEU A 155 4.09 -7.05 5.04
C LEU A 155 3.06 -7.20 6.18
N PRO A 156 2.72 -6.17 6.97
CA PRO A 156 1.69 -6.31 8.00
C PRO A 156 0.30 -6.65 7.42
N ALA A 157 -0.05 -6.09 6.25
CA ALA A 157 -1.28 -6.42 5.56
C ALA A 157 -1.22 -7.83 4.95
N ASP A 158 -0.07 -8.23 4.41
CA ASP A 158 0.14 -9.58 3.90
C ASP A 158 -0.08 -10.64 5.00
N VAL A 159 0.40 -10.39 6.22
CA VAL A 159 0.13 -11.27 7.37
C VAL A 159 -1.37 -11.36 7.66
N ALA A 160 -2.07 -10.22 7.73
CA ALA A 160 -3.52 -10.21 7.98
C ALA A 160 -4.29 -10.99 6.90
N ILE A 161 -3.91 -10.85 5.62
CA ILE A 161 -4.48 -11.63 4.51
C ILE A 161 -4.22 -13.12 4.71
N LEU A 162 -2.97 -13.50 4.96
CA LEU A 162 -2.55 -14.90 5.07
C LEU A 162 -3.16 -15.62 6.28
N GLU A 163 -3.51 -14.89 7.34
CA GLU A 163 -4.16 -15.42 8.53
C GLU A 163 -5.69 -15.45 8.44
N HIS A 164 -6.29 -14.67 7.54
CA HIS A 164 -7.74 -14.58 7.44
C HIS A 164 -8.38 -15.92 7.05
N PRO A 165 -9.44 -16.39 7.74
CA PRO A 165 -10.10 -17.67 7.48
C PRO A 165 -10.48 -17.88 6.01
N ASP A 166 -11.08 -16.87 5.37
CA ASP A 166 -11.41 -16.88 3.94
C ASP A 166 -10.20 -17.17 3.05
N PHE A 167 -9.05 -16.55 3.32
CA PHE A 167 -7.85 -16.84 2.56
C PHE A 167 -7.34 -18.26 2.86
N VAL A 168 -7.40 -18.73 4.11
CA VAL A 168 -7.01 -20.10 4.49
C VAL A 168 -7.84 -21.13 3.73
N GLU A 169 -9.15 -20.94 3.67
CA GLU A 169 -10.10 -21.85 3.00
C GLU A 169 -10.17 -21.63 1.47
N GLY A 170 -9.60 -20.54 0.96
CA GLY A 170 -9.63 -20.23 -0.48
C GLY A 170 -10.96 -19.63 -0.94
N ILE A 171 -11.70 -18.99 -0.04
CA ILE A 171 -13.03 -18.40 -0.27
C ILE A 171 -12.88 -16.88 -0.39
N HIS A 172 -12.37 -16.40 -1.52
CA HIS A 172 -12.17 -14.97 -1.77
C HIS A 172 -12.45 -14.64 -3.25
N SER A 173 -12.81 -13.38 -3.50
CA SER A 173 -13.06 -12.83 -4.83
C SER A 173 -12.06 -11.72 -5.15
N THR A 174 -12.13 -11.17 -6.36
CA THR A 174 -11.30 -10.02 -6.77
C THR A 174 -11.60 -8.73 -5.98
N LYS A 175 -12.73 -8.66 -5.27
CA LYS A 175 -13.13 -7.51 -4.45
C LYS A 175 -12.98 -7.74 -2.94
N TRP A 176 -12.53 -8.93 -2.55
CA TRP A 176 -12.56 -9.36 -1.15
C TRP A 176 -11.71 -8.47 -0.23
N VAL A 177 -10.55 -7.99 -0.70
CA VAL A 177 -9.70 -7.07 0.07
C VAL A 177 -10.41 -5.74 0.34
N GLU A 178 -11.19 -5.24 -0.61
CA GLU A 178 -11.91 -3.96 -0.49
C GLU A 178 -13.18 -4.08 0.36
N GLU A 179 -13.89 -5.21 0.24
CA GLU A 179 -15.23 -5.38 0.80
C GLU A 179 -15.26 -6.07 2.17
N ILE A 180 -14.31 -6.98 2.46
CA ILE A 180 -14.40 -7.90 3.60
C ILE A 180 -13.23 -7.73 4.56
N LEU A 181 -12.03 -7.50 4.05
CA LEU A 181 -10.81 -7.50 4.87
C LEU A 181 -10.71 -6.23 5.73
N ASP A 182 -10.79 -6.40 7.05
CA ASP A 182 -10.61 -5.30 8.01
C ASP A 182 -9.13 -5.08 8.34
N LEU A 183 -8.56 -4.00 7.79
CA LEU A 183 -7.19 -3.56 8.04
C LEU A 183 -7.12 -2.35 9.01
N SER A 184 -8.23 -1.98 9.65
CA SER A 184 -8.31 -0.78 10.51
C SER A 184 -7.35 -0.83 11.71
N SER A 185 -7.04 -2.04 12.18
CA SER A 185 -6.14 -2.28 13.32
C SER A 185 -4.66 -2.38 12.93
N ILE A 186 -4.34 -2.39 11.64
CA ILE A 186 -2.96 -2.49 11.18
C ILE A 186 -2.23 -1.19 11.44
N VAL A 187 -1.04 -1.32 12.02
CA VAL A 187 -0.09 -0.24 12.22
C VAL A 187 1.24 -0.68 11.60
N ALA A 188 1.68 0.02 10.55
CA ALA A 188 3.01 -0.20 10.00
C ALA A 188 4.07 0.45 10.90
N ALA A 189 5.28 -0.10 10.89
CA ALA A 189 6.41 0.56 11.52
C ALA A 189 6.59 1.96 10.91
N PRO A 190 6.89 3.00 11.73
CA PRO A 190 7.12 4.34 11.21
C PRO A 190 8.30 4.29 10.22
N SER A 191 8.08 4.78 9.00
CA SER A 191 9.20 5.07 8.10
C SER A 191 10.06 6.16 8.72
N ALA A 192 11.37 6.03 8.59
CA ALA A 192 12.24 7.16 8.83
C ALA A 192 11.97 8.12 7.68
N VAL A 193 11.20 9.18 7.95
CA VAL A 193 11.00 10.28 7.01
C VAL A 193 12.38 10.68 6.52
N SER A 194 12.61 10.60 5.20
CA SER A 194 13.83 11.13 4.61
C SER A 194 13.98 12.57 5.06
N ASP A 195 15.09 12.83 5.74
CA ASP A 195 15.47 14.13 6.29
C ASP A 195 15.91 15.08 5.16
N GLU A 196 15.08 15.20 4.12
CA GLU A 196 15.15 16.30 3.16
C GLU A 196 14.14 17.38 3.59
N GLY A 197 14.42 17.97 4.75
CA GLY A 197 14.27 19.41 4.95
C GLY A 197 12.94 19.94 5.49
N GLU A 198 12.52 19.56 6.70
CA GLU A 198 11.82 20.50 7.59
C GLU A 198 12.29 20.30 9.04
N ALA A 199 12.86 21.35 9.65
CA ALA A 199 13.32 21.31 11.03
C ALA A 199 12.14 21.07 11.99
N LEU A 200 12.12 19.91 12.65
CA LEU A 200 11.14 19.60 13.69
C LEU A 200 11.45 20.41 14.96
N VAL A 201 10.48 21.19 15.44
CA VAL A 201 10.60 21.97 16.68
C VAL A 201 9.92 21.20 17.82
N ARG A 202 10.65 20.98 18.91
CA ARG A 202 10.10 20.39 20.13
C ARG A 202 9.08 21.32 20.78
N ARG A 203 7.81 20.87 20.88
CA ARG A 203 6.74 21.55 21.62
C ARG A 203 6.26 20.66 22.76
N SER A 204 6.21 21.22 23.97
CA SER A 204 5.60 20.57 25.12
C SER A 204 4.12 20.93 25.17
N VAL A 205 3.24 19.94 25.01
CA VAL A 205 1.79 20.09 25.13
C VAL A 205 1.30 19.31 26.34
N THR A 206 0.45 19.94 27.15
CA THR A 206 -0.21 19.28 28.25
C THR A 206 -1.46 18.57 27.74
N ALA A 207 -1.42 17.24 27.67
CA ALA A 207 -2.56 16.40 27.33
C ALA A 207 -3.26 15.93 28.61
N GLU A 208 -4.58 15.83 28.60
CA GLU A 208 -5.35 15.27 29.72
C GLU A 208 -5.74 13.83 29.38
N VAL A 209 -5.24 12.88 30.14
CA VAL A 209 -5.55 11.44 30.01
C VAL A 209 -6.15 10.99 31.34
N ASP A 210 -7.36 10.42 31.31
CA ASP A 210 -8.09 9.95 32.49
C ASP A 210 -8.22 10.99 33.62
N GLY A 211 -8.45 12.26 33.25
CA GLY A 211 -8.58 13.37 34.20
C GLY A 211 -7.25 13.83 34.84
N ARG A 212 -6.10 13.34 34.35
CA ARG A 212 -4.76 13.74 34.78
C ARG A 212 -4.03 14.46 33.66
N ARG A 213 -3.46 15.61 33.98
CA ARG A 213 -2.66 16.41 33.04
C ARG A 213 -1.25 15.86 32.96
N ILE A 214 -0.87 15.40 31.78
CA ILE A 214 0.45 14.84 31.45
C ILE A 214 1.11 15.77 30.42
N ASN A 215 2.35 16.17 30.68
CA ASN A 215 3.15 16.93 29.71
C ASN A 215 3.79 15.97 28.72
N VAL A 216 3.42 16.09 27.44
CA VAL A 216 3.96 15.30 26.35
C VAL A 216 4.79 16.20 25.45
N ASN A 217 5.97 15.73 25.06
CA ASN A 217 6.80 16.41 24.07
C ASN A 217 6.45 15.89 22.68
N LEU A 218 5.94 16.75 21.82
CA LEU A 218 5.76 16.48 20.39
C LEU A 218 6.88 17.15 19.59
N TRP A 219 7.32 16.48 18.53
CA TRP A 219 8.20 17.03 17.52
C TRP A 219 7.31 17.32 16.30
N LEU A 220 7.09 18.61 16.01
CA LEU A 220 6.19 19.05 14.93
C LEU A 220 6.98 19.87 13.91
N PRO A 221 6.63 19.83 12.62
CA PRO A 221 7.21 20.70 11.61
C PRO A 221 7.00 22.18 11.94
N GLU A 222 7.96 23.03 11.57
CA GLU A 222 7.89 24.47 11.80
C GLU A 222 6.87 25.13 10.84
N VAL A 223 5.62 25.25 11.28
CA VAL A 223 4.61 26.02 10.52
C VAL A 223 4.92 27.51 10.63
N VAL A 224 5.53 28.10 9.59
CA VAL A 224 5.74 29.55 9.49
C VAL A 224 4.40 30.23 9.15
N GLY A 225 3.68 30.64 10.19
CA GLY A 225 2.42 31.38 10.10
C GLY A 225 2.40 32.55 11.09
N THR A 226 2.74 33.73 10.57
CA THR A 226 2.44 35.11 11.03
C THR A 226 2.39 35.41 12.53
N ALA A 227 3.30 36.30 12.93
CA ALA A 227 3.42 36.94 14.24
C ALA A 227 2.08 37.22 14.97
N ALA A 228 1.98 36.72 16.19
CA ALA A 228 0.98 37.13 17.16
C ALA A 228 1.24 38.58 17.63
N PRO A 229 0.20 39.42 17.84
CA PRO A 229 0.32 40.53 18.75
C PRO A 229 0.14 40.07 20.19
N VAL A 230 0.88 40.76 21.06
CA VAL A 230 1.10 40.50 22.48
C VAL A 230 -0.20 40.62 23.30
N ALA A 231 -0.29 39.77 24.33
CA ALA A 231 -1.43 39.57 25.22
C ALA A 231 -1.89 40.82 26.01
N ALA A 232 -3.20 40.92 26.23
CA ALA A 232 -3.80 41.67 27.33
C ALA A 232 -4.48 40.69 28.32
N LYS A 233 -4.16 40.84 29.61
CA LYS A 233 -4.71 40.04 30.73
C LYS A 233 -6.20 40.28 30.93
N ALA A 234 -6.98 39.21 31.14
CA ALA A 234 -8.30 39.28 31.76
C ALA A 234 -8.56 38.07 32.69
N SER A 235 -9.14 38.36 33.86
CA SER A 235 -9.45 37.48 35.00
C SER A 235 -10.59 36.46 34.75
N PRO A 236 -10.75 35.42 35.58
CA PRO A 236 -11.53 34.24 35.22
C PRO A 236 -13.04 34.43 35.49
N ARG A 237 -13.87 33.95 34.55
CA ARG A 237 -15.31 33.72 34.77
C ARG A 237 -15.64 32.25 34.51
N ARG A 238 -16.37 31.64 35.47
CA ARG A 238 -16.99 30.31 35.38
C ARG A 238 -18.19 30.36 34.44
N GLY A 239 -18.39 29.31 33.64
CA GLY A 239 -19.66 29.05 32.96
C GLY A 239 -19.57 28.07 31.79
N GLY A 240 -19.94 26.81 32.06
CA GLY A 240 -20.79 25.92 31.23
C GLY A 240 -20.48 25.66 29.74
N GLY A 241 -20.22 24.38 29.44
CA GLY A 241 -20.86 23.66 28.32
C GLY A 241 -20.16 23.72 26.95
N GLY A 242 -19.91 22.53 26.39
CA GLY A 242 -19.64 22.35 24.96
C GLY A 242 -18.43 21.45 24.71
N SER A 243 -18.68 20.17 24.42
CA SER A 243 -17.71 19.24 23.86
C SER A 243 -17.20 19.79 22.52
N VAL A 244 -15.95 20.22 22.48
CA VAL A 244 -15.29 20.65 21.24
C VAL A 244 -14.77 19.39 20.56
N ALA A 245 -15.49 18.95 19.52
CA ALA A 245 -14.94 18.04 18.52
C ALA A 245 -13.68 18.66 17.93
N GLY A 246 -12.61 17.86 17.82
CA GLY A 246 -11.35 18.31 17.22
C GLY A 246 -11.61 18.90 15.85
N ALA A 247 -11.29 20.19 15.69
CA ALA A 247 -11.41 20.87 14.42
C ALA A 247 -10.36 20.29 13.46
N GLY A 248 -10.78 19.38 12.59
CA GLY A 248 -10.05 19.10 11.35
C GLY A 248 -9.83 20.41 10.60
N SER A 249 -8.69 20.54 9.92
CA SER A 249 -8.27 21.78 9.27
C SER A 249 -9.26 22.28 8.21
N GLY A 250 -10.20 21.41 7.79
CA GLY A 250 -11.13 21.65 6.70
C GLY A 250 -10.46 21.52 5.33
N ALA A 251 -9.13 21.40 5.26
CA ALA A 251 -8.39 21.24 4.02
C ALA A 251 -8.16 19.76 3.72
N VAL A 252 -8.86 19.24 2.71
CA VAL A 252 -8.62 17.90 2.16
C VAL A 252 -7.40 17.96 1.25
N VAL A 253 -6.34 17.27 1.66
CA VAL A 253 -5.05 17.21 0.95
C VAL A 253 -4.88 15.90 0.19
N VAL A 254 -4.18 15.95 -0.94
CA VAL A 254 -3.83 14.74 -1.69
C VAL A 254 -2.66 14.02 -1.00
N PRO A 255 -2.77 12.71 -0.70
CA PRO A 255 -1.71 12.00 -0.02
C PRO A 255 -0.54 11.62 -0.94
N MET A 256 -0.72 11.70 -2.25
CA MET A 256 0.27 11.28 -3.25
C MET A 256 0.16 12.09 -4.55
N GLN A 257 1.22 12.08 -5.35
CA GLN A 257 1.21 12.68 -6.67
C GLN A 257 0.36 11.83 -7.63
N GLY A 258 -0.49 12.46 -8.44
CA GLY A 258 -1.34 11.76 -9.40
C GLY A 258 -2.11 12.71 -10.32
N THR A 259 -3.02 12.15 -11.10
CA THR A 259 -3.95 12.91 -11.95
C THR A 259 -5.37 12.76 -11.42
N ILE A 260 -6.11 13.85 -11.31
CA ILE A 260 -7.51 13.79 -10.88
C ILE A 260 -8.36 13.14 -11.97
N VAL A 261 -8.94 11.98 -11.69
CA VAL A 261 -9.86 11.29 -12.63
C VAL A 261 -11.24 11.89 -12.53
N LYS A 262 -11.70 12.11 -11.29
CA LYS A 262 -13.06 12.54 -11.03
C LYS A 262 -13.17 13.32 -9.73
N VAL A 263 -13.90 14.42 -9.78
CA VAL A 263 -14.34 15.16 -8.58
C VAL A 263 -15.80 14.78 -8.32
N SER A 264 -16.09 14.30 -7.11
CA SER A 264 -17.41 13.76 -6.73
C SER A 264 -18.28 14.75 -5.95
N VAL A 265 -17.77 15.95 -5.68
CA VAL A 265 -18.47 17.00 -4.92
C VAL A 265 -18.40 18.35 -5.64
N ALA A 266 -19.42 19.19 -5.44
CA ALA A 266 -19.46 20.57 -5.90
C ALA A 266 -19.40 21.56 -4.74
N VAL A 267 -19.03 22.81 -5.04
CA VAL A 267 -19.09 23.91 -4.06
C VAL A 267 -20.54 24.09 -3.59
N GLY A 268 -20.75 24.04 -2.28
CA GLY A 268 -22.05 24.11 -1.63
C GLY A 268 -22.64 22.76 -1.22
N ASP A 269 -22.01 21.63 -1.59
CA ASP A 269 -22.48 20.31 -1.20
C ASP A 269 -22.16 20.01 0.27
N THR A 270 -23.06 19.32 0.95
CA THR A 270 -22.84 18.79 2.30
C THR A 270 -22.12 17.44 2.19
N VAL A 271 -21.02 17.28 2.91
CA VAL A 271 -20.23 16.05 2.97
C VAL A 271 -20.17 15.48 4.38
N GLU A 272 -20.13 14.16 4.50
CA GLU A 272 -19.93 13.43 5.75
C GLU A 272 -18.46 13.03 5.96
N VAL A 273 -18.06 12.77 7.20
CA VAL A 273 -16.72 12.25 7.50
C VAL A 273 -16.53 10.90 6.78
N GLY A 274 -15.45 10.76 6.03
CA GLY A 274 -15.14 9.54 5.26
C GLY A 274 -15.79 9.49 3.87
N GLN A 275 -16.63 10.46 3.49
CA GLN A 275 -17.21 10.53 2.16
C GLN A 275 -16.13 10.81 1.11
N THR A 276 -16.16 10.09 -0.01
CA THR A 276 -15.22 10.31 -1.12
C THR A 276 -15.48 11.65 -1.80
N VAL A 277 -14.44 12.45 -1.89
CA VAL A 277 -14.46 13.81 -2.41
C VAL A 277 -13.86 13.85 -3.82
N VAL A 278 -12.71 13.20 -4.01
CA VAL A 278 -11.96 13.18 -5.27
C VAL A 278 -11.39 11.78 -5.50
N ILE A 279 -11.33 11.34 -6.76
CA ILE A 279 -10.63 10.12 -7.19
C ILE A 279 -9.40 10.54 -7.97
N LEU A 280 -8.23 10.10 -7.53
CA LEU A 280 -6.95 10.33 -8.19
C LEU A 280 -6.46 9.03 -8.84
N GLU A 281 -5.83 9.12 -10.00
CA GLU A 281 -5.06 8.03 -10.59
C GLU A 281 -3.59 8.25 -10.30
N ALA A 282 -2.98 7.29 -9.62
CA ALA A 282 -1.55 7.22 -9.41
C ALA A 282 -1.10 5.78 -9.63
N MET A 283 0.03 5.61 -10.32
CA MET A 283 0.61 4.28 -10.57
C MET A 283 -0.37 3.28 -11.22
N LYS A 284 -1.29 3.76 -12.08
CA LYS A 284 -2.37 2.99 -12.73
C LYS A 284 -3.42 2.41 -11.78
N MET A 285 -3.50 2.93 -10.55
CA MET A 285 -4.56 2.62 -9.59
C MET A 285 -5.36 3.87 -9.26
N GLU A 286 -6.67 3.71 -9.12
CA GLU A 286 -7.57 4.77 -8.66
C GLU A 286 -7.60 4.79 -7.12
N ASN A 287 -7.21 5.91 -6.52
CA ASN A 287 -7.26 6.12 -5.08
C ASN A 287 -8.31 7.17 -4.72
N ALA A 288 -9.23 6.79 -3.84
CA ALA A 288 -10.27 7.67 -3.32
C ALA A 288 -9.73 8.55 -2.19
N VAL A 289 -9.85 9.87 -2.34
CA VAL A 289 -9.57 10.86 -1.29
C VAL A 289 -10.87 11.18 -0.56
N ASN A 290 -10.88 10.92 0.74
CA ASN A 290 -12.07 11.03 1.58
C ASN A 290 -12.01 12.28 2.48
N ALA A 291 -13.18 12.80 2.84
CA ALA A 291 -13.31 13.96 3.74
C ALA A 291 -12.87 13.61 5.17
N ASP A 292 -12.05 14.46 5.77
CA ASP A 292 -11.61 14.33 7.17
C ASP A 292 -12.64 14.90 8.17
N LYS A 293 -13.59 15.70 7.68
CA LYS A 293 -14.61 16.40 8.47
C LYS A 293 -15.95 16.45 7.73
N ALA A 294 -17.06 16.35 8.48
CA ALA A 294 -18.38 16.65 7.95
C ALA A 294 -18.62 18.16 7.91
N GLY A 295 -19.19 18.66 6.81
CA GLY A 295 -19.37 20.09 6.60
C GLY A 295 -19.85 20.43 5.21
N VAL A 296 -19.77 21.72 4.86
CA VAL A 296 -20.15 22.21 3.52
C VAL A 296 -18.91 22.48 2.71
N VAL A 297 -18.86 21.99 1.47
CA VAL A 297 -17.75 22.24 0.55
C VAL A 297 -17.72 23.72 0.18
N LYS A 298 -16.70 24.42 0.67
CA LYS A 298 -16.49 25.85 0.44
C LYS A 298 -15.78 26.14 -0.86
N GLU A 299 -14.79 25.31 -1.21
CA GLU A 299 -13.95 25.51 -2.38
C GLU A 299 -13.45 24.18 -2.93
N VAL A 300 -13.46 24.05 -4.25
CA VAL A 300 -12.83 22.94 -4.99
C VAL A 300 -11.76 23.55 -5.87
N LYS A 301 -10.49 23.16 -5.67
CA LYS A 301 -9.32 23.77 -6.31
C LYS A 301 -8.79 23.03 -7.53
N VAL A 302 -9.40 21.89 -7.86
CA VAL A 302 -8.94 20.99 -8.92
C VAL A 302 -10.10 20.55 -9.81
N ALA A 303 -9.80 20.25 -11.06
CA ALA A 303 -10.71 19.68 -12.04
C ALA A 303 -10.22 18.30 -12.51
N ALA A 304 -11.13 17.53 -13.13
CA ALA A 304 -10.74 16.26 -13.78
C ALA A 304 -9.71 16.53 -14.89
N GLY A 305 -8.61 15.79 -14.87
CA GLY A 305 -7.45 15.94 -15.75
C GLY A 305 -6.29 16.72 -15.14
N ASP A 306 -6.46 17.37 -13.98
CA ASP A 306 -5.39 18.14 -13.35
C ASP A 306 -4.35 17.22 -12.70
N GLY A 307 -3.07 17.58 -12.85
CA GLY A 307 -1.97 16.95 -12.12
C GLY A 307 -1.80 17.58 -10.75
N VAL A 308 -1.75 16.75 -9.71
CA VAL A 308 -1.60 17.16 -8.31
C VAL A 308 -0.39 16.50 -7.68
N SER A 309 0.26 17.20 -6.75
CA SER A 309 1.39 16.69 -5.96
C SER A 309 0.95 16.30 -4.55
N ALA A 310 1.75 15.48 -3.87
CA ALA A 310 1.50 15.14 -2.47
C ALA A 310 1.49 16.42 -1.61
N GLY A 311 0.44 16.60 -0.81
CA GLY A 311 0.23 17.76 0.05
C GLY A 311 -0.62 18.88 -0.55
N ASP A 312 -0.98 18.82 -1.84
CA ASP A 312 -1.85 19.82 -2.46
C ASP A 312 -3.26 19.78 -1.87
N VAL A 313 -3.82 20.96 -1.55
CA VAL A 313 -5.19 21.08 -1.05
C VAL A 313 -6.17 21.03 -2.23
N VAL A 314 -6.99 19.98 -2.30
CA VAL A 314 -7.96 19.79 -3.38
C VAL A 314 -9.33 20.35 -3.06
N VAL A 315 -9.78 20.22 -1.81
CA VAL A 315 -11.10 20.66 -1.35
C VAL A 315 -11.02 21.28 0.03
N VAL A 316 -11.78 22.35 0.25
CA VAL A 316 -11.94 23.00 1.55
C VAL A 316 -13.37 22.81 2.04
N ILE A 317 -13.52 22.28 3.25
CA ILE A 317 -14.78 21.98 3.94
C ILE A 317 -14.90 22.92 5.15
N GLU A 318 -16.05 23.58 5.27
CA GLU A 318 -16.41 24.45 6.40
C GLU A 318 -17.19 23.70 7.47
#